data_AF-A0A078KW78-F1
#
_entry.id   AF-A0A078KW78-F1
#
_cell.length_a   1.000
_cell.length_b   1.000
_cell.length_c   1.000
_cell.angle_alpha   90.00
_cell.angle_beta   90.00
_cell.angle_gamma   90.00
#
_symmetry.space_group_name_H-M   'P 1'
#
loop_
_entity.id
_entity.type
_entity.pdbx_description
1 polymer ?
#
loop_
_entity_poly.entity_id
_entity_poly.type
_entity_poly.pdbx_seq_one_letter_code
_entity_poly.pdbx_strand_id
1 'polypeptide(L)'
;MIIETQTIKPKDFPLLIEFDRIHLIEVMSELGIEASRCPPVLTNDELLSAYNKQDILLWLLVNKEIVGYLWREKRPNCLFGMGAAIKKEFYGLGLSEYFIKLTEQIAKEHALQYCQLAVIPQNGRVISTYMKHGYKIVKTVPAYLGAEYPDTFRCIMEKNLSETTSNLKTVNRCTVSALDDEQLTQLTNNGYVGTCFIKGTNQIVFELMFQ
;
A
#
# COMPACT_ATOMS: atom_id res chain seq x y z
N MET A 1 -0.15 -6.28 -24.15
CA MET A 1 0.50 -5.24 -23.33
C MET A 1 1.78 -5.82 -22.77
N ILE A 2 2.92 -5.21 -23.04
CA ILE A 2 4.21 -5.67 -22.48
C ILE A 2 4.48 -4.85 -21.22
N ILE A 3 4.69 -5.54 -20.09
CA ILE A 3 5.01 -4.94 -18.79
C ILE A 3 6.48 -5.26 -18.48
N GLU A 4 7.27 -4.24 -18.17
CA GLU A 4 8.69 -4.36 -17.83
C GLU A 4 9.01 -3.55 -16.56
N THR A 5 10.14 -3.84 -15.93
CA THR A 5 10.66 -3.05 -14.82
C THR A 5 12.08 -2.59 -15.08
N GLN A 6 12.41 -1.38 -14.63
CA GLN A 6 13.77 -0.83 -14.71
C GLN A 6 14.21 -0.33 -13.34
N THR A 7 15.42 -0.68 -12.91
CA THR A 7 15.99 -0.16 -11.65
C THR A 7 16.15 1.35 -11.71
N ILE A 8 15.67 2.04 -10.67
CA ILE A 8 15.85 3.48 -10.46
C ILE A 8 17.27 3.72 -9.93
N LYS A 9 18.00 4.63 -10.57
CA LYS A 9 19.36 5.02 -10.19
C LYS A 9 19.36 6.45 -9.61
N PRO A 10 20.44 6.90 -8.96
CA PRO A 10 20.51 8.25 -8.40
C PRO A 10 20.20 9.38 -9.40
N LYS A 11 20.58 9.20 -10.68
CA LYS A 11 20.25 10.14 -11.75
C LYS A 11 18.75 10.29 -12.03
N ASP A 12 17.94 9.30 -11.63
CA ASP A 12 16.50 9.25 -11.87
C ASP A 12 15.71 9.83 -10.68
N PHE A 13 16.36 10.16 -9.55
CA PHE A 13 15.69 10.66 -8.35
C PHE A 13 14.87 11.94 -8.58
N PRO A 14 15.35 12.96 -9.33
CA PRO A 14 14.52 14.13 -9.61
C PRO A 14 13.22 13.78 -10.34
N LEU A 15 13.29 12.80 -11.26
CA LEU A 15 12.11 12.32 -11.98
C LEU A 15 11.15 11.55 -11.05
N LEU A 16 11.69 10.73 -10.14
CA LEU A 16 10.89 10.00 -9.16
C LEU A 16 10.17 10.92 -8.19
N ILE A 17 10.86 11.93 -7.67
CA ILE A 17 10.27 12.91 -6.75
C ILE A 17 9.11 13.65 -7.43
N GLU A 18 9.31 14.10 -8.67
CA GLU A 18 8.25 14.80 -9.40
C GLU A 18 7.08 13.87 -9.75
N PHE A 19 7.37 12.64 -10.17
CA PHE A 19 6.34 11.63 -10.46
C PHE A 19 5.51 11.32 -9.22
N ASP A 20 6.16 11.08 -8.08
CA ASP A 20 5.49 10.81 -6.81
C ASP A 20 4.63 12.00 -6.37
N ARG A 21 5.18 13.22 -6.42
CA ARG A 21 4.46 14.45 -6.05
C ARG A 21 3.15 14.61 -6.82
N ILE A 22 3.20 14.48 -8.15
CA ILE A 22 2.02 14.63 -9.02
C ILE A 22 0.94 13.62 -8.62
N HIS A 23 1.30 12.33 -8.58
CA HIS A 23 0.31 11.28 -8.34
C HIS A 23 -0.12 11.18 -6.88
N LEU A 24 0.72 11.60 -5.93
CA LEU A 24 0.36 11.74 -4.53
C LEU A 24 -0.72 12.82 -4.36
N ILE A 25 -0.51 14.02 -4.93
CA ILE A 25 -1.49 15.12 -4.86
C ILE A 25 -2.81 14.72 -5.49
N GLU A 26 -2.78 14.05 -6.65
CA GLU A 26 -3.98 13.52 -7.30
C GLU A 26 -4.75 12.57 -6.38
N VAL A 27 -4.07 11.57 -5.80
CA VAL A 27 -4.69 10.60 -4.89
C VAL A 27 -5.21 11.28 -3.63
N MET A 28 -4.46 12.20 -3.03
CA MET A 28 -4.91 12.92 -1.83
C MET A 28 -6.16 13.76 -2.12
N SER A 29 -6.20 14.43 -3.28
CA SER A 29 -7.35 15.20 -3.73
C SER A 29 -8.59 14.32 -3.94
N GLU A 30 -8.45 13.15 -4.56
CA GLU A 30 -9.54 12.18 -4.72
C GLU A 30 -10.08 11.66 -3.39
N LEU A 31 -9.22 11.57 -2.37
CA LEU A 31 -9.61 11.20 -1.00
C LEU A 31 -10.21 12.38 -0.21
N GLY A 32 -10.32 13.57 -0.80
CA GLY A 32 -10.84 14.77 -0.15
C GLY A 32 -9.90 15.35 0.91
N ILE A 33 -8.60 15.08 0.80
CA ILE A 33 -7.57 15.61 1.70
C ILE A 33 -7.08 16.95 1.14
N GLU A 34 -7.11 17.99 1.98
CA GLU A 34 -6.62 19.32 1.61
C GLU A 34 -5.11 19.31 1.34
N ALA A 35 -4.64 20.12 0.39
CA ALA A 35 -3.23 20.18 0.01
C ALA A 35 -2.30 20.52 1.18
N SER A 36 -2.76 21.34 2.13
CA SER A 36 -2.04 21.68 3.37
C SER A 36 -1.86 20.50 4.33
N ARG A 37 -2.69 19.45 4.19
CA ARG A 37 -2.67 18.23 5.00
C ARG A 37 -2.10 17.03 4.22
N CYS A 38 -1.62 17.25 2.99
CA CYS A 38 -0.93 16.22 2.23
C CYS A 38 0.36 15.80 2.96
N PRO A 39 0.74 14.52 2.86
CA PRO A 39 2.01 14.07 3.40
C PRO A 39 3.18 14.78 2.71
N PRO A 40 4.34 14.88 3.38
CA PRO A 40 5.54 15.45 2.78
C PRO A 40 5.91 14.68 1.51
N VAL A 41 6.43 15.42 0.53
CA VAL A 41 6.91 14.84 -0.72
C VAL A 41 8.23 14.13 -0.47
N LEU A 42 8.45 13.04 -1.20
CA LEU A 42 9.71 12.31 -1.24
C LEU A 42 10.91 13.24 -1.47
N THR A 43 11.97 13.06 -0.69
CA THR A 43 13.19 13.86 -0.77
C THR A 43 14.35 13.10 -1.39
N ASN A 44 15.34 13.85 -1.90
CA ASN A 44 16.55 13.27 -2.45
C ASN A 44 17.36 12.50 -1.39
N ASP A 45 17.38 12.99 -0.14
CA ASP A 45 18.13 12.35 0.94
C ASP A 45 17.50 11.03 1.37
N GLU A 46 16.16 10.94 1.39
CA GLU A 46 15.46 9.68 1.61
C GLU A 46 15.78 8.66 0.52
N LEU A 47 15.75 9.07 -0.75
CA LEU A 47 16.09 8.21 -1.88
C LEU A 47 17.55 7.77 -1.89
N LEU A 48 18.46 8.67 -1.53
CA LEU A 48 19.88 8.34 -1.41
C LEU A 48 20.12 7.36 -0.25
N SER A 49 19.44 7.55 0.87
CA SER A 49 19.45 6.61 1.99
C SER A 49 18.93 5.24 1.58
N ALA A 50 17.79 5.19 0.89
CA ALA A 50 17.20 3.96 0.36
C ALA A 50 18.16 3.23 -0.59
N TYR A 51 18.76 3.95 -1.53
CA TYR A 51 19.74 3.40 -2.47
C TYR A 51 20.98 2.83 -1.76
N ASN A 52 21.51 3.54 -0.76
CA ASN A 52 22.66 3.08 0.02
C ASN A 52 22.33 1.85 0.89
N LYS A 53 21.08 1.74 1.36
CA LYS A 53 20.55 0.53 2.04
C LYS A 53 20.26 -0.62 1.09
N GLN A 54 20.39 -0.40 -0.22
CA GLN A 54 20.04 -1.36 -1.28
C GLN A 54 18.55 -1.72 -1.26
N ASP A 55 17.69 -0.75 -0.97
CA ASP A 55 16.26 -0.89 -1.17
C ASP A 55 15.94 -1.18 -2.64
N ILE A 56 14.83 -1.87 -2.87
CA ILE A 56 14.36 -2.16 -4.22
C ILE A 56 13.59 -0.94 -4.72
N LEU A 57 14.17 -0.25 -5.70
CA LEU A 57 13.57 0.90 -6.38
C LEU A 57 13.40 0.56 -7.87
N LEU A 58 12.17 0.44 -8.33
CA LEU A 58 11.85 0.04 -9.71
C LEU A 58 10.87 1.02 -10.36
N TRP A 59 11.18 1.45 -11.58
CA TRP A 59 10.20 1.95 -12.53
C TRP A 59 9.38 0.80 -13.10
N LEU A 60 8.09 1.04 -13.29
CA LEU A 60 7.18 0.19 -14.06
C LEU A 60 7.02 0.78 -15.45
N LEU A 61 7.22 -0.05 -16.47
CA LEU A 61 7.08 0.35 -17.86
C LEU A 61 5.97 -0.45 -18.55
N VAL A 62 5.14 0.25 -19.32
CA VAL A 62 4.18 -0.37 -20.26
C VAL A 62 4.53 0.10 -21.65
N ASN A 63 4.86 -0.85 -22.54
CA ASN A 63 5.31 -0.54 -23.91
C ASN A 63 6.45 0.51 -23.95
N LYS A 64 7.41 0.42 -23.02
CA LYS A 64 8.55 1.34 -22.81
C LYS A 64 8.21 2.73 -22.25
N GLU A 65 6.96 3.01 -21.91
CA GLU A 65 6.58 4.23 -21.20
C GLU A 65 6.64 4.01 -19.68
N ILE A 66 7.19 4.94 -18.91
CA ILE A 66 7.11 4.91 -17.44
C ILE A 66 5.67 5.19 -17.01
N VAL A 67 5.06 4.23 -16.31
CA VAL A 67 3.66 4.30 -15.86
C VAL A 67 3.48 4.22 -14.36
N GLY A 68 4.54 3.93 -13.63
CA GLY A 68 4.48 3.80 -12.17
C GLY A 68 5.86 3.53 -11.59
N TYR A 69 5.92 3.47 -10.26
CA TYR A 69 7.12 3.07 -9.55
C TYR A 69 6.78 2.18 -8.34
N LEU A 70 7.79 1.45 -7.87
CA LEU A 70 7.75 0.57 -6.73
C LEU A 70 8.97 0.85 -5.84
N TRP A 71 8.75 1.10 -4.55
CA TRP A 71 9.82 1.16 -3.55
C TRP A 71 9.55 0.17 -2.43
N ARG A 72 10.49 -0.76 -2.21
CA ARG A 72 10.46 -1.74 -1.11
C ARG A 72 11.73 -1.67 -0.26
N GLU A 73 11.53 -1.53 1.05
CA GLU A 73 12.59 -1.61 2.06
C GLU A 73 12.70 -3.05 2.56
N LYS A 74 13.92 -3.58 2.62
CA LYS A 74 14.18 -4.89 3.23
C LYS A 74 14.34 -4.73 4.74
N ARG A 75 13.49 -5.40 5.51
CA ARG A 75 13.57 -5.50 6.97
C ARG A 75 13.90 -6.94 7.39
N PRO A 76 14.29 -7.21 8.66
CA PRO A 76 14.79 -8.51 9.07
C PRO A 76 13.91 -9.71 8.65
N ASN A 77 12.59 -9.59 8.75
CA ASN A 77 11.65 -10.69 8.44
C ASN A 77 10.61 -10.35 7.36
N CYS A 78 10.64 -9.14 6.80
CA CYS A 78 9.62 -8.71 5.84
C CYS A 78 10.17 -7.80 4.75
N LEU A 79 9.48 -7.80 3.62
CA LEU A 79 9.64 -6.80 2.58
C LEU A 79 8.57 -5.72 2.77
N PHE A 80 8.96 -4.51 3.14
CA PHE A 80 8.06 -3.43 3.51
C PHE A 80 7.81 -2.46 2.34
N GLY A 81 6.55 -2.17 2.05
CA GLY A 81 6.11 -1.21 1.05
C GLY A 81 6.30 0.23 1.52
N MET A 82 7.34 0.89 1.03
CA MET A 82 7.62 2.30 1.32
C MET A 82 6.86 3.26 0.41
N GLY A 83 6.76 2.92 -0.88
CA GLY A 83 6.07 3.75 -1.87
C GLY A 83 5.63 2.94 -3.09
N ALA A 84 4.52 3.37 -3.69
CA ALA A 84 4.07 2.90 -4.99
C ALA A 84 3.05 3.88 -5.57
N ALA A 85 3.23 4.23 -6.83
CA ALA A 85 2.26 5.00 -7.59
C ALA A 85 2.14 4.43 -9.00
N ILE A 86 0.94 4.56 -9.57
CA ILE A 86 0.62 4.21 -10.95
C ILE A 86 -0.14 5.40 -11.53
N LYS A 87 0.19 5.78 -12.76
CA LYS A 87 -0.54 6.77 -13.55
C LYS A 87 -2.03 6.39 -13.65
N LYS A 88 -2.92 7.36 -13.45
CA LYS A 88 -4.37 7.12 -13.36
C LYS A 88 -4.95 6.48 -14.62
N GLU A 89 -4.47 6.88 -15.79
CA GLU A 89 -4.86 6.35 -17.10
C GLU A 89 -4.50 4.86 -17.29
N PHE A 90 -3.64 4.29 -16.44
CA PHE A 90 -3.30 2.86 -16.43
C PHE A 90 -4.02 2.06 -15.33
N TYR A 91 -4.99 2.65 -14.62
CA TYR A 91 -5.80 1.94 -13.64
C TYR A 91 -6.68 0.87 -14.29
N GLY A 92 -6.93 -0.22 -13.56
CA GLY A 92 -7.76 -1.33 -14.05
C GLY A 92 -7.05 -2.29 -15.01
N LEU A 93 -5.80 -2.02 -15.40
CA LEU A 93 -5.02 -2.86 -16.32
C LEU A 93 -4.25 -4.01 -15.63
N GLY A 94 -4.53 -4.30 -14.36
CA GLY A 94 -3.84 -5.34 -13.59
C GLY A 94 -2.45 -4.96 -13.08
N LEU A 95 -2.00 -3.70 -13.25
CA LEU A 95 -0.66 -3.27 -12.79
C LEU A 95 -0.48 -3.34 -11.27
N SER A 96 -1.56 -3.13 -10.50
CA SER A 96 -1.51 -3.27 -9.04
C SER A 96 -1.32 -4.73 -8.61
N GLU A 97 -1.97 -5.68 -9.29
CA GLU A 97 -1.74 -7.11 -9.09
C GLU A 97 -0.30 -7.49 -9.47
N TYR A 98 0.22 -6.94 -10.57
CA TYR A 98 1.62 -7.12 -10.96
C TYR A 98 2.59 -6.65 -9.85
N PHE A 99 2.40 -5.46 -9.28
CA PHE A 99 3.19 -4.96 -8.15
C PHE A 99 3.16 -5.86 -6.92
N ILE A 100 1.98 -6.37 -6.59
CA ILE A 100 1.80 -7.26 -5.44
C ILE A 100 2.56 -8.56 -5.67
N LYS A 101 2.34 -9.21 -6.82
CA LYS A 101 3.03 -10.46 -7.18
C LYS A 101 4.55 -10.29 -7.27
N LEU A 102 5.02 -9.19 -7.84
CA LEU A 102 6.45 -8.87 -7.90
C LEU A 102 7.04 -8.68 -6.49
N THR A 103 6.34 -7.97 -5.61
CA THR A 103 6.76 -7.79 -4.21
C THR A 103 6.86 -9.14 -3.50
N GLU A 104 5.85 -10.01 -3.65
CA GLU A 104 5.84 -11.34 -3.05
C GLU A 104 6.94 -12.25 -3.59
N GLN A 105 7.22 -12.18 -4.90
CA GLN A 105 8.31 -12.91 -5.53
C GLN A 105 9.66 -12.48 -4.95
N ILE A 106 9.94 -11.17 -4.91
CA ILE A 106 11.20 -10.64 -4.38
C ILE A 106 11.36 -11.01 -2.90
N ALA A 107 10.27 -10.96 -2.12
CA ALA A 107 10.31 -11.37 -0.72
C ALA A 107 10.69 -12.84 -0.56
N LYS A 108 10.13 -13.73 -1.40
CA LYS A 108 10.48 -15.17 -1.42
C LYS A 108 11.92 -15.41 -1.85
N GLU A 109 12.41 -14.70 -2.87
CA GLU A 109 13.81 -14.78 -3.33
C GLU A 109 14.80 -14.39 -2.23
N HIS A 110 14.39 -13.51 -1.32
CA HIS A 110 15.16 -13.11 -0.15
C HIS A 110 14.87 -13.93 1.11
N ALA A 111 14.12 -15.02 1.01
CA ALA A 111 13.70 -15.88 2.13
C ALA A 111 13.02 -15.10 3.27
N LEU A 112 12.28 -14.04 2.94
CA LEU A 112 11.49 -13.26 3.89
C LEU A 112 10.16 -13.97 4.16
N GLN A 113 9.67 -13.89 5.39
CA GLN A 113 8.44 -14.56 5.80
C GLN A 113 7.18 -13.75 5.44
N TYR A 114 7.31 -12.42 5.40
CA TYR A 114 6.17 -11.53 5.24
C TYR A 114 6.36 -10.48 4.14
N CYS A 115 5.25 -10.05 3.56
CA CYS A 115 5.15 -8.75 2.90
C CYS A 115 4.30 -7.83 3.77
N GLN A 116 4.73 -6.58 3.94
CA GLN A 116 4.03 -5.59 4.74
C GLN A 116 3.92 -4.27 3.99
N LEU A 117 2.90 -3.46 4.31
CA LEU A 117 2.81 -2.08 3.86
C LEU A 117 1.95 -1.23 4.80
N ALA A 118 2.11 0.09 4.70
CA ALA A 118 1.25 1.07 5.37
C ALA A 118 0.31 1.73 4.35
N VAL A 119 -0.98 1.76 4.63
CA VAL A 119 -2.01 2.35 3.75
C VAL A 119 -2.86 3.36 4.51
N ILE A 120 -3.23 4.45 3.85
CA ILE A 120 -4.21 5.41 4.38
C ILE A 120 -5.58 4.73 4.47
N PRO A 121 -6.25 4.67 5.64
CA PRO A 121 -7.53 4.00 5.83
C PRO A 121 -8.62 4.41 4.82
N GLN A 122 -8.62 5.69 4.43
CA GLN A 122 -9.56 6.27 3.47
C GLN A 122 -9.37 5.71 2.05
N ASN A 123 -8.20 5.15 1.72
CA ASN A 123 -7.90 4.57 0.42
C ASN A 123 -8.43 3.14 0.31
N GLY A 124 -9.77 2.99 0.39
CA GLY A 124 -10.45 1.70 0.34
C GLY A 124 -10.17 0.89 -0.93
N ARG A 125 -9.83 1.55 -2.04
CA ARG A 125 -9.39 0.91 -3.29
C ARG A 125 -8.10 0.11 -3.08
N VAL A 126 -7.09 0.73 -2.47
CA VAL A 126 -5.80 0.07 -2.22
C VAL A 126 -5.98 -1.06 -1.20
N ILE A 127 -6.66 -0.80 -0.08
CA ILE A 127 -6.89 -1.81 0.96
C ILE A 127 -7.61 -3.03 0.37
N SER A 128 -8.72 -2.81 -0.34
CA SER A 128 -9.46 -3.90 -0.99
C SER A 128 -8.61 -4.67 -2.00
N THR A 129 -7.70 -4.01 -2.71
CA THR A 129 -6.78 -4.66 -3.65
C THR A 129 -5.85 -5.61 -2.90
N TYR A 130 -5.18 -5.15 -1.84
CA TYR A 130 -4.28 -5.99 -1.05
C TYR A 130 -5.02 -7.14 -0.35
N MET A 131 -6.21 -6.91 0.19
CA MET A 131 -7.02 -7.96 0.83
C MET A 131 -7.40 -9.09 -0.13
N LYS A 132 -7.74 -8.77 -1.39
CA LYS A 132 -7.99 -9.79 -2.43
C LYS A 132 -6.78 -10.67 -2.71
N HIS A 133 -5.58 -10.17 -2.41
CA HIS A 133 -4.33 -10.93 -2.53
C HIS A 133 -3.91 -11.60 -1.22
N GLY A 134 -4.76 -11.64 -0.20
CA GLY A 134 -4.53 -12.33 1.06
C GLY A 134 -3.77 -11.51 2.10
N TYR A 135 -3.65 -10.20 1.92
CA TYR A 135 -3.15 -9.31 2.98
C TYR A 135 -4.25 -9.05 4.01
N LYS A 136 -3.84 -8.91 5.26
CA LYS A 136 -4.70 -8.68 6.41
C LYS A 136 -4.30 -7.38 7.08
N ILE A 137 -5.25 -6.64 7.64
CA ILE A 137 -4.94 -5.49 8.49
C ILE A 137 -4.54 -6.05 9.85
N VAL A 138 -3.32 -5.78 10.29
CA VAL A 138 -2.76 -6.34 11.53
C VAL A 138 -2.61 -5.33 12.66
N LYS A 139 -2.56 -4.03 12.32
CA LYS A 139 -2.57 -2.93 13.29
C LYS A 139 -2.85 -1.59 12.63
N THR A 140 -3.20 -0.61 13.43
CA THR A 140 -3.22 0.80 13.04
C THR A 140 -2.11 1.58 13.75
N VAL A 141 -1.47 2.50 13.02
CA VAL A 141 -0.38 3.33 13.56
C VAL A 141 -0.56 4.80 13.17
N PRO A 142 -0.18 5.77 14.02
CA PRO A 142 -0.06 7.16 13.59
C PRO A 142 1.11 7.31 12.60
N ALA A 143 0.92 8.03 11.49
CA ALA A 143 1.92 8.21 10.43
C ALA A 143 2.85 9.39 10.68
N TYR A 144 2.30 10.53 11.12
CA TYR A 144 3.06 11.75 11.37
C TYR A 144 2.83 12.23 12.80
N LEU A 145 3.91 12.60 13.47
CA LEU A 145 3.89 13.20 14.80
C LEU A 145 3.98 14.72 14.64
N GLY A 146 2.89 15.44 14.96
CA GLY A 146 2.87 16.91 14.94
C GLY A 146 1.46 17.49 14.85
N ALA A 147 1.26 18.70 15.38
CA ALA A 147 -0.03 19.40 15.37
C ALA A 147 -0.53 19.77 13.94
N GLU A 148 0.35 19.70 12.94
CA GLU A 148 0.07 20.02 11.54
C GLU A 148 -0.58 18.86 10.76
N TYR A 149 -0.50 17.63 11.27
CA TYR A 149 -1.03 16.43 10.60
C TYR A 149 -1.99 15.60 11.48
N PRO A 150 -3.02 16.23 12.09
CA PRO A 150 -4.01 15.48 12.86
C PRO A 150 -4.72 14.49 11.91
N ASP A 151 -5.01 13.29 12.41
CA ASP A 151 -5.74 12.22 11.70
C ASP A 151 -4.97 11.40 10.65
N THR A 152 -3.64 11.45 10.63
CA THR A 152 -2.86 10.66 9.66
C THR A 152 -2.57 9.24 10.16
N PHE A 153 -3.59 8.45 10.48
CA PHE A 153 -3.38 7.03 10.79
C PHE A 153 -3.04 6.24 9.50
N ARG A 154 -2.36 5.10 9.67
CA ARG A 154 -2.11 4.10 8.63
C ARG A 154 -2.56 2.73 9.12
N CYS A 155 -3.21 1.98 8.25
CA CYS A 155 -3.36 0.55 8.41
C CYS A 155 -2.07 -0.13 7.99
N ILE A 156 -1.48 -0.90 8.89
CA ILE A 156 -0.43 -1.84 8.52
C ILE A 156 -1.12 -3.09 8.00
N MET A 157 -0.88 -3.38 6.73
CA MET A 157 -1.34 -4.58 6.08
C MET A 157 -0.19 -5.56 5.93
N GLU A 158 -0.44 -6.83 6.20
CA GLU A 158 0.56 -7.90 6.18
C GLU A 158 0.04 -9.14 5.46
N LYS A 159 0.91 -9.81 4.71
CA LYS A 159 0.68 -11.17 4.21
C LYS A 159 1.81 -12.08 4.64
N ASN A 160 1.47 -13.18 5.32
CA ASN A 160 2.38 -14.28 5.58
C ASN A 160 2.54 -15.13 4.29
N LEU A 161 3.77 -15.26 3.79
CA LEU A 161 4.05 -15.95 2.53
C LEU A 161 4.04 -17.48 2.64
N SER A 162 3.97 -18.00 3.86
CA SER A 162 3.85 -19.44 4.17
C SER A 162 2.41 -19.93 4.35
N GLU A 163 1.45 -19.01 4.53
CA GLU A 163 0.04 -19.36 4.70
C GLU A 163 -0.59 -19.74 3.35
N THR A 164 -1.14 -20.94 3.27
CA THR A 164 -2.10 -21.32 2.22
C THR A 164 -3.47 -20.76 2.58
N THR A 165 -4.06 -19.99 1.67
CA THR A 165 -5.40 -19.40 1.85
C THR A 165 -6.44 -20.49 2.08
N SER A 166 -7.11 -20.46 3.23
CA SER A 166 -8.24 -21.34 3.52
C SER A 166 -9.50 -20.82 2.81
N ASN A 167 -10.07 -21.63 1.92
CA ASN A 167 -11.39 -21.36 1.33
C ASN A 167 -12.46 -21.55 2.41
N LEU A 168 -13.17 -20.48 2.76
CA LEU A 168 -14.40 -20.54 3.55
C LEU A 168 -15.53 -19.89 2.73
N LYS A 169 -16.78 -20.21 3.07
CA LYS A 169 -17.98 -19.81 2.33
C LYS A 169 -19.03 -19.30 3.32
N THR A 170 -19.32 -18.00 3.30
CA THR A 170 -20.67 -17.40 3.48
C THR A 170 -20.59 -15.88 3.44
N VAL A 171 -21.44 -15.24 2.62
CA VAL A 171 -21.51 -13.78 2.49
C VAL A 171 -22.20 -13.17 3.72
N ASN A 172 -21.42 -12.64 4.66
CA ASN A 172 -21.88 -11.73 5.71
C ASN A 172 -21.11 -10.41 5.61
N ARG A 173 -21.82 -9.29 5.80
CA ARG A 173 -21.18 -7.96 5.96
C ARG A 173 -21.06 -7.65 7.44
N CYS A 174 -19.96 -7.02 7.84
CA CYS A 174 -19.80 -6.52 9.19
C CYS A 174 -19.09 -5.17 9.20
N THR A 175 -19.40 -4.36 10.20
CA THR A 175 -18.76 -3.07 10.45
C THR A 175 -17.87 -3.21 11.69
N VAL A 176 -16.60 -2.84 11.58
CA VAL A 176 -15.61 -2.89 12.66
C VAL A 176 -14.90 -1.56 12.79
N SER A 177 -14.65 -1.12 14.03
CA SER A 177 -13.87 0.10 14.31
C SER A 177 -12.43 -0.04 13.84
N ALA A 178 -11.86 1.00 13.25
CA ALA A 178 -10.44 1.04 12.90
C ALA A 178 -9.50 1.05 14.11
N LEU A 179 -10.03 1.35 15.29
CA LEU A 179 -9.26 1.34 16.55
C LEU A 179 -9.30 -0.02 17.25
N ASP A 180 -10.09 -0.98 16.72
CA ASP A 180 -10.20 -2.34 17.26
C ASP A 180 -9.33 -3.30 16.44
N ASP A 181 -8.01 -3.25 16.69
CA ASP A 181 -7.01 -4.05 15.99
C ASP A 181 -7.26 -5.57 16.15
N GLU A 182 -7.80 -6.01 17.30
CA GLU A 182 -8.11 -7.41 17.58
C GLU A 182 -9.25 -7.90 16.68
N GLN A 183 -10.37 -7.17 16.65
CA GLN A 183 -11.52 -7.53 15.81
C GLN A 183 -11.18 -7.44 14.32
N LEU A 184 -10.39 -6.45 13.89
CA LEU A 184 -9.90 -6.34 12.51
C LEU A 184 -9.06 -7.56 12.11
N THR A 185 -8.09 -7.93 12.96
CA THR A 185 -7.21 -9.07 12.69
C THR A 185 -8.02 -10.36 12.63
N GLN A 186 -8.96 -10.57 13.54
CA GLN A 186 -9.83 -11.74 13.56
C GLN A 186 -10.67 -11.85 12.29
N LEU A 187 -11.35 -10.77 11.89
CA LEU A 187 -12.23 -10.77 10.71
C LEU A 187 -11.43 -10.99 9.41
N THR A 188 -10.28 -10.34 9.27
CA THR A 188 -9.42 -10.54 8.10
C THR A 188 -8.77 -11.94 8.06
N ASN A 189 -8.44 -12.52 9.22
CA ASN A 189 -8.04 -13.93 9.33
C ASN A 189 -9.15 -14.90 8.89
N ASN A 190 -10.41 -14.53 9.14
CA ASN A 190 -11.55 -15.34 8.75
C ASN A 190 -11.90 -15.26 7.26
N GLY A 191 -11.17 -14.47 6.46
CA GLY A 191 -11.35 -14.38 5.01
C GLY A 191 -12.27 -13.25 4.54
N TYR A 192 -12.61 -12.31 5.42
CA TYR A 192 -13.32 -11.10 5.00
C TYR A 192 -12.41 -10.22 4.13
N VAL A 193 -12.96 -9.71 3.02
CA VAL A 193 -12.32 -8.84 2.04
C VAL A 193 -13.16 -7.60 1.72
N GLY A 194 -12.51 -6.55 1.25
CA GLY A 194 -13.16 -5.29 0.90
C GLY A 194 -13.29 -4.35 2.08
N THR A 195 -13.13 -3.06 1.81
CA THR A 195 -13.26 -2.00 2.80
C THR A 195 -13.96 -0.80 2.19
N CYS A 196 -15.10 -0.41 2.77
CA CYS A 196 -15.66 0.93 2.62
C CYS A 196 -15.42 1.71 3.91
N PHE A 197 -14.79 2.89 3.81
CA PHE A 197 -14.69 3.84 4.91
C PHE A 197 -16.05 4.53 5.04
N ILE A 198 -16.79 4.25 6.11
CA ILE A 198 -18.05 4.96 6.39
C ILE A 198 -17.71 6.13 7.32
N LYS A 199 -17.72 7.34 6.78
CA LYS A 199 -17.61 8.57 7.58
C LYS A 199 -18.96 8.86 8.25
N GLY A 200 -19.27 8.13 9.30
CA GLY A 200 -20.47 8.34 10.11
C GLY A 200 -20.13 8.24 11.58
N THR A 201 -20.55 9.23 12.37
CA THR A 201 -20.50 9.23 13.84
C THR A 201 -19.11 9.10 14.48
N ASN A 202 -18.25 10.13 14.38
CA ASN A 202 -17.01 10.32 15.19
C ASN A 202 -16.02 9.14 15.26
N GLN A 203 -16.19 8.09 14.47
CA GLN A 203 -15.39 6.87 14.50
C GLN A 203 -15.08 6.45 13.07
N ILE A 204 -13.87 5.94 12.86
CA ILE A 204 -13.47 5.33 11.60
C ILE A 204 -13.92 3.86 11.67
N VAL A 205 -14.72 3.42 10.70
CA VAL A 205 -15.16 2.03 10.61
C VAL A 205 -14.87 1.44 9.24
N PHE A 206 -14.54 0.16 9.21
CA PHE A 206 -14.39 -0.65 8.01
C PHE A 206 -15.65 -1.49 7.81
N GLU A 207 -16.27 -1.36 6.65
CA GLU A 207 -17.24 -2.36 6.17
C GLU A 207 -16.48 -3.48 5.47
N LEU A 208 -16.47 -4.67 6.06
CA LEU A 208 -15.84 -5.88 5.53
C LEU A 208 -16.88 -6.82 4.92
N MET A 209 -16.53 -7.50 3.83
CA MET A 209 -17.42 -8.43 3.13
C MET A 209 -16.75 -9.79 2.92
N PHE A 210 -17.44 -10.88 3.19
CA PHE A 210 -16.93 -12.20 2.84
C PHE A 210 -17.04 -12.46 1.33
N GLN A 211 -16.01 -13.04 0.69
CA GLN A 211 -16.06 -13.54 -0.70
C GLN A 211 -16.05 -15.06 -0.76
#